data_AF-A0AAC8QPW8-F1
#
_entry.id   AF-A0AAC8QPW8-F1
#
_cell.length_a   1.000
_cell.length_b   1.000
_cell.length_c   1.000
_cell.angle_alpha   90.00
_cell.angle_beta   90.00
_cell.angle_gamma   90.00
#
_symmetry.space_group_name_H-M   'P 1'
#
loop_
_entity.id
_entity.type
_entity.pdbx_description
1 polymer ?
#
loop_
_entity_poly.entity_id
_entity_poly.type
_entity_poly.pdbx_seq_one_letter_code
_entity_poly.pdbx_strand_id
1 'polypeptide(L)'
;MSIIPIEQFEEVSIRVAPGEYVTFPVIDNKGLFMNHKRCKSDGGYLLETVIFDDVEYYGIYKCDRGIAFLTAAFSSKESISKSVAMIVLKSFPYVLAYLKENLRDIFSELKVSLHTDMTEPYKSTVYVSIENEFIRFCNINNPQKLNEMELYILSVIPGLSDKIQKIYK
;
A
#
# COMPACT_ATOMS: atom_id res chain seq x y z
N MET A 1 24.26 -25.40 21.25
CA MET A 1 22.99 -25.16 20.54
C MET A 1 23.29 -24.12 19.47
N SER A 2 23.22 -24.48 18.20
CA SER A 2 23.56 -23.57 17.10
C SER A 2 22.32 -22.76 16.74
N ILE A 3 22.39 -21.43 16.84
CA ILE A 3 21.30 -20.56 16.38
C ILE A 3 21.49 -20.39 14.87
N ILE A 4 20.50 -20.84 14.08
CA ILE A 4 20.48 -20.65 12.64
C ILE A 4 19.68 -19.37 12.34
N PRO A 5 20.23 -18.38 11.62
CA PRO A 5 19.51 -17.19 11.19
C PRO A 5 18.29 -17.55 10.32
N ILE A 6 17.18 -16.82 10.51
CA ILE A 6 15.91 -17.09 9.81
C ILE A 6 16.03 -16.78 8.31
N GLU A 7 16.96 -15.92 7.93
CA GLU A 7 17.27 -15.49 6.57
C GLU A 7 17.85 -16.61 5.70
N GLN A 8 18.20 -17.76 6.28
CA GLN A 8 18.66 -18.95 5.55
C GLN A 8 17.51 -19.81 5.00
N PHE A 9 16.26 -19.47 5.32
CA PHE A 9 15.08 -20.20 4.89
C PHE A 9 14.27 -19.36 3.89
N GLU A 10 13.61 -20.01 2.93
CA GLU A 10 12.72 -19.32 1.99
C GLU A 10 11.37 -18.97 2.62
N GLU A 11 10.92 -19.81 3.55
CA GLU A 11 9.64 -19.67 4.23
C GLU A 11 9.68 -20.20 5.66
N VAL A 12 8.75 -19.71 6.48
CA VAL A 12 8.55 -20.12 7.87
C VAL A 12 7.08 -20.43 8.09
N SER A 13 6.82 -21.57 8.73
CA SER A 13 5.48 -21.98 9.14
C SER A 13 5.30 -21.82 10.64
N ILE A 14 4.32 -21.00 11.05
CA ILE A 14 4.00 -20.78 12.47
C ILE A 14 2.62 -21.36 12.77
N ARG A 15 2.50 -22.09 13.89
CA ARG A 15 1.22 -22.58 14.40
C ARG A 15 0.44 -21.40 14.99
N VAL A 16 -0.69 -21.05 14.37
CA VAL A 16 -1.56 -19.96 14.83
C VAL A 16 -2.69 -20.46 15.74
N ALA A 17 -3.05 -21.73 15.62
CA ALA A 17 -4.08 -22.39 16.43
C ALA A 17 -3.88 -23.92 16.46
N PRO A 18 -4.64 -24.69 17.26
CA PRO A 18 -4.50 -26.14 17.26
C PRO A 18 -4.76 -26.79 15.90
N GLY A 19 -3.71 -27.38 15.30
CA GLY A 19 -3.79 -28.02 13.98
C GLY A 19 -3.70 -27.07 12.80
N GLU A 20 -3.61 -25.76 13.03
CA GLU A 20 -3.57 -24.74 11.98
C GLU A 20 -2.23 -24.02 11.96
N TYR A 21 -1.59 -24.07 10.80
CA TYR A 21 -0.31 -23.45 10.51
C TYR A 21 -0.50 -22.45 9.39
N VAL A 22 0.25 -21.35 9.46
CA VAL A 22 0.32 -20.41 8.35
C VAL A 22 1.78 -20.26 7.96
N THR A 23 2.02 -20.36 6.65
CA THR A 23 3.32 -20.31 6.01
C THR A 23 3.52 -18.96 5.36
N PHE A 24 4.68 -18.35 5.60
CA PHE A 24 5.02 -17.03 5.09
C PHE A 24 6.43 -17.03 4.52
N PRO A 25 6.67 -16.27 3.44
CA PRO A 25 8.01 -16.10 2.92
C PRO A 25 8.88 -15.36 3.95
N VAL A 26 10.16 -15.70 4.00
CA VAL A 26 11.17 -14.90 4.69
C VAL A 26 11.61 -13.80 3.72
N ILE A 27 11.47 -12.55 4.14
CA ILE A 27 11.84 -11.41 3.31
C ILE A 27 13.24 -10.95 3.73
N ASP A 28 14.20 -11.04 2.81
CA ASP A 28 15.49 -10.37 3.01
C ASP A 28 15.28 -8.85 3.01
N ASN A 29 15.40 -8.28 4.21
CA ASN A 29 15.25 -6.85 4.45
C ASN A 29 16.49 -6.24 5.11
N LYS A 30 17.64 -6.93 5.06
CA LYS A 30 18.90 -6.51 5.71
C LYS A 30 18.81 -6.32 7.22
N GLY A 31 17.83 -6.94 7.89
CA GLY A 31 17.60 -6.82 9.33
C GLY A 31 16.96 -5.51 9.77
N LEU A 32 16.41 -4.71 8.85
CA LEU A 32 15.70 -3.48 9.16
C LEU A 32 14.34 -3.73 9.82
N PHE A 33 13.69 -4.84 9.46
CA PHE A 33 12.36 -5.20 9.95
C PHE A 33 12.35 -6.63 10.49
N MET A 34 11.59 -6.85 11.57
CA MET A 34 11.36 -8.21 12.06
C MET A 34 10.51 -8.99 11.05
N ASN A 35 10.88 -10.23 10.73
CA ASN A 35 10.09 -11.06 9.81
C ASN A 35 8.68 -11.39 10.34
N HIS A 36 8.50 -11.42 11.66
CA HIS A 36 7.20 -11.61 12.29
C HIS A 36 7.13 -10.92 13.66
N LYS A 37 5.92 -10.57 14.09
CA LYS A 37 5.64 -9.97 15.42
C LYS A 37 4.18 -10.19 15.81
N ARG A 38 3.82 -9.94 17.07
CA ARG A 38 2.42 -9.98 17.50
C ARG A 38 1.64 -8.82 16.89
N CYS A 39 0.44 -9.10 16.41
CA CYS A 39 -0.53 -8.11 15.94
C CYS A 39 -1.76 -8.14 16.85
N LYS A 40 -2.36 -6.97 17.12
CA LYS A 40 -3.64 -6.91 17.86
C LYS A 40 -4.86 -7.08 16.95
N SER A 41 -4.65 -7.06 15.64
CA SER A 41 -5.69 -7.26 14.63
C SER A 41 -5.70 -8.70 14.16
N ASP A 42 -6.90 -9.23 13.91
CA ASP A 42 -7.09 -10.56 13.35
C ASP A 42 -6.95 -10.59 11.82
N GLY A 43 -6.77 -9.42 11.18
CA GLY A 43 -6.63 -9.29 9.74
C GLY A 43 -6.12 -7.93 9.27
N GLY A 44 -5.90 -7.80 7.96
CA GLY A 44 -5.49 -6.56 7.30
C GLY A 44 -3.97 -6.41 7.17
N TYR A 45 -3.53 -5.17 6.95
CA TYR A 45 -2.12 -4.83 6.76
C TYR A 45 -1.65 -3.80 7.77
N LEU A 46 -0.37 -3.85 8.11
CA LEU A 46 0.34 -2.82 8.86
C LEU A 46 1.48 -2.27 8.02
N LEU A 47 1.69 -0.97 8.12
CA LEU A 47 2.87 -0.29 7.60
C LEU A 47 3.80 0.06 8.77
N GLU A 48 5.07 -0.28 8.65
CA GLU A 48 6.13 0.30 9.47
C GLU A 48 7.10 1.06 8.60
N THR A 49 7.69 2.10 9.18
CA THR A 49 8.75 2.88 8.54
C THR A 49 9.99 2.91 9.42
N VAL A 50 11.15 2.85 8.78
CA VAL A 50 12.46 2.97 9.42
C VAL A 50 13.32 3.87 8.56
N ILE A 51 13.99 4.84 9.17
CA ILE A 51 15.00 5.66 8.48
C ILE A 51 16.37 5.04 8.77
N PHE A 52 17.11 4.71 7.73
CA PHE A 52 18.46 4.16 7.82
C PHE A 52 19.33 4.76 6.71
N ASP A 53 20.50 5.31 7.06
CA ASP A 53 21.40 6.03 6.15
C ASP A 53 20.67 7.12 5.32
N ASP A 54 19.86 7.95 5.98
CA ASP A 54 19.04 9.02 5.37
C ASP A 54 18.03 8.55 4.31
N VAL A 55 17.78 7.24 4.23
CA VAL A 55 16.77 6.62 3.36
C VAL A 55 15.61 6.11 4.21
N GLU A 56 14.37 6.45 3.82
CA GLU A 56 13.18 5.88 4.42
C GLU A 56 12.85 4.52 3.80
N TYR A 57 12.70 3.50 4.64
CA TYR A 57 12.30 2.15 4.28
C TYR A 57 10.91 1.87 4.80
N TYR A 58 10.15 1.09 4.03
CA TYR A 58 8.78 0.69 4.33
C TYR A 58 8.71 -0.83 4.47
N GLY A 59 8.19 -1.30 5.60
CA GLY A 59 7.87 -2.69 5.87
C GLY A 59 6.36 -2.89 5.86
N ILE A 60 5.85 -3.73 4.96
CA ILE A 60 4.43 -4.09 4.91
C ILE A 60 4.23 -5.44 5.56
N TYR A 61 3.40 -5.48 6.59
CA TYR A 61 3.03 -6.71 7.26
C TYR A 61 1.58 -7.08 6.93
N LYS A 62 1.32 -8.36 6.73
CA LYS A 62 -0.04 -8.91 6.77
C LYS A 62 -0.32 -9.43 8.18
N CYS A 63 -1.39 -8.96 8.80
CA CYS A 63 -1.87 -9.56 10.05
C CYS A 63 -2.78 -10.74 9.73
N ASP A 64 -2.55 -11.85 10.43
CA ASP A 64 -3.39 -13.03 10.39
C ASP A 64 -3.44 -13.61 11.81
N ARG A 65 -4.64 -13.68 12.39
CA ARG A 65 -4.91 -14.33 13.69
C ARG A 65 -3.94 -13.90 14.81
N GLY A 66 -3.71 -12.60 14.93
CA GLY A 66 -2.87 -12.02 15.99
C GLY A 66 -1.35 -12.09 15.74
N ILE A 67 -0.91 -12.50 14.55
CA ILE A 67 0.50 -12.44 14.15
C ILE A 67 0.63 -11.63 12.85
N ALA A 68 1.56 -10.68 12.85
CA ALA A 68 1.94 -9.90 11.68
C ALA A 68 3.20 -10.49 11.05
N PHE A 69 3.15 -10.76 9.75
CA PHE A 69 4.28 -11.29 8.98
C PHE A 69 4.70 -10.29 7.91
N LEU A 70 6.01 -10.07 7.80
CA LEU A 70 6.56 -9.18 6.80
C LEU A 70 6.34 -9.78 5.41
N THR A 71 5.67 -9.03 4.55
CA THR A 71 5.33 -9.43 3.18
C THR A 71 6.14 -8.69 2.13
N ALA A 72 6.63 -7.49 2.47
CA ALA A 72 7.50 -6.71 1.62
C ALA A 72 8.31 -5.73 2.47
N ALA A 73 9.54 -5.47 2.04
CA ALA A 73 10.38 -4.38 2.52
C ALA A 73 10.97 -3.66 1.31
N PHE A 74 10.82 -2.34 1.24
CA PHE A 74 11.29 -1.54 0.11
C PHE A 74 11.61 -0.11 0.53
N SER A 75 12.45 0.57 -0.24
CA SER A 75 12.71 2.02 -0.12
C SER A 75 12.53 2.77 -1.43
N SER A 76 12.33 2.06 -2.54
CA SER A 76 12.15 2.64 -3.86
C SER A 76 11.26 1.77 -4.75
N LYS A 77 10.78 2.35 -5.84
CA LYS A 77 9.89 1.69 -6.79
C LYS A 77 10.47 0.48 -7.48
N GLU A 78 11.78 0.47 -7.71
CA GLU A 78 12.47 -0.63 -8.39
C GLU A 78 12.37 -1.93 -7.58
N SER A 79 12.07 -1.81 -6.29
CA SER A 79 11.90 -2.94 -5.36
C SER A 79 10.44 -3.31 -5.09
N ILE A 80 9.46 -2.62 -5.68
CA ILE A 80 8.03 -2.89 -5.46
C ILE A 80 7.49 -3.75 -6.60
N SER A 81 7.07 -4.97 -6.27
CA SER A 81 6.32 -5.81 -7.21
C SER A 81 4.88 -5.31 -7.38
N LYS A 82 4.24 -5.69 -8.49
CA LYS A 82 2.84 -5.33 -8.79
C LYS A 82 1.87 -5.73 -7.67
N SER A 83 2.07 -6.90 -7.05
CA SER A 83 1.24 -7.37 -5.94
C SER A 83 1.42 -6.53 -4.67
N VAL A 84 2.65 -6.10 -4.37
CA VAL A 84 2.93 -5.20 -3.24
C VAL A 84 2.35 -3.83 -3.51
N ALA A 85 2.51 -3.28 -4.71
CA ALA A 85 1.90 -2.02 -5.10
C ALA A 85 0.37 -2.05 -4.96
N MET A 86 -0.27 -3.19 -5.25
CA MET A 86 -1.72 -3.38 -5.06
C MET A 86 -2.13 -3.30 -3.58
N ILE A 87 -1.33 -3.89 -2.69
CA ILE A 87 -1.56 -3.81 -1.23
C ILE A 87 -1.42 -2.36 -0.75
N VAL A 88 -0.37 -1.67 -1.20
CA VAL A 88 -0.12 -0.26 -0.87
C VAL A 88 -1.27 0.61 -1.36
N LEU A 89 -1.70 0.44 -2.61
CA LEU A 89 -2.78 1.21 -3.20
C LEU A 89 -4.09 1.09 -2.39
N LYS A 90 -4.41 -0.11 -1.91
CA LYS A 90 -5.65 -0.38 -1.15
C LYS A 90 -5.56 0.09 0.31
N SER A 91 -4.40 -0.05 0.94
CA SER A 91 -4.26 0.09 2.40
C SER A 91 -3.54 1.37 2.81
N PHE A 92 -2.54 1.81 2.01
CA PHE A 92 -1.62 2.90 2.32
C PHE A 92 -1.32 3.77 1.08
N PRO A 93 -2.33 4.33 0.38
CA PRO A 93 -2.14 4.99 -0.91
C PRO A 93 -1.17 6.18 -0.87
N TYR A 94 -1.00 6.82 0.29
CA TYR A 94 -0.05 7.92 0.49
C TYR A 94 1.42 7.50 0.32
N VAL A 95 1.76 6.22 0.50
CA VAL A 95 3.14 5.73 0.32
C VAL A 95 3.57 5.85 -1.14
N LEU A 96 2.66 5.57 -2.10
CA LEU A 96 2.95 5.75 -3.53
C LEU A 96 3.17 7.23 -3.87
N ALA A 97 2.44 8.14 -3.21
CA ALA A 97 2.65 9.58 -3.36
C ALA A 97 4.01 10.03 -2.81
N TYR A 98 4.45 9.45 -1.70
CA TYR A 98 5.75 9.75 -1.11
C TYR A 98 6.92 9.29 -1.97
N LEU A 99 6.80 8.08 -2.51
CA LEU A 99 7.76 7.54 -3.47
C LEU A 99 7.74 8.29 -4.81
N LYS A 100 6.77 9.20 -5.02
CA LYS A 100 6.55 9.95 -6.27
C LYS A 100 6.29 9.03 -7.45
N GLU A 101 5.53 7.97 -7.21
CA GLU A 101 5.25 6.95 -8.22
C GLU A 101 4.14 7.37 -9.17
N ASN A 102 4.40 7.18 -10.45
CA ASN A 102 3.35 7.19 -11.45
C ASN A 102 2.70 5.81 -11.47
N LEU A 103 1.46 5.74 -10.99
CA LEU A 103 0.69 4.51 -10.89
C LEU A 103 0.55 3.80 -12.25
N ARG A 104 0.62 4.53 -13.37
CA ARG A 104 0.57 3.96 -14.73
C ARG A 104 1.86 3.23 -15.14
N ASP A 105 3.00 3.56 -14.53
CA ASP A 105 4.27 2.88 -14.79
C ASP A 105 4.28 1.49 -14.13
N ILE A 106 3.54 1.33 -13.02
CA ILE A 106 3.35 0.05 -12.32
C ILE A 106 2.18 -0.73 -12.92
N PHE A 107 1.09 -0.04 -13.23
CA PHE A 107 -0.18 -0.61 -13.72
C PHE A 107 -0.54 0.01 -15.06
N SER A 108 0.06 -0.49 -16.14
CA SER A 108 -0.17 0.02 -17.50
C SER A 108 -1.64 0.00 -17.94
N GLU A 109 -2.43 -0.92 -17.40
CA GLU A 109 -3.85 -1.13 -17.65
C GLU A 109 -4.78 -0.26 -16.78
N LEU A 110 -4.23 0.61 -15.93
CA LEU A 110 -4.97 1.46 -15.00
C LEU A 110 -6.06 2.28 -15.70
N LYS A 111 -7.30 2.09 -15.25
CA LYS A 111 -8.44 2.94 -15.59
C LYS A 111 -8.84 3.78 -14.39
N VAL A 112 -9.34 4.99 -14.65
CA VAL A 112 -9.80 5.91 -13.61
C VAL A 112 -11.26 6.23 -13.84
N SER A 113 -12.05 6.25 -12.78
CA SER A 113 -13.47 6.62 -12.80
C SER A 113 -13.74 7.61 -11.67
N LEU A 114 -14.56 8.60 -11.94
CA LEU A 114 -14.97 9.61 -10.97
C LEU A 114 -16.46 9.42 -10.67
N HIS A 115 -16.80 9.24 -9.40
CA HIS A 115 -18.18 9.29 -8.93
C HIS A 115 -18.39 10.60 -8.18
N THR A 116 -19.57 11.20 -8.32
CA THR A 116 -19.84 12.53 -7.77
C THR A 116 -21.21 12.55 -7.13
N ASP A 117 -21.27 13.03 -5.90
CA ASP A 117 -22.51 13.28 -5.20
C ASP A 117 -23.22 14.45 -5.88
N MET A 118 -24.49 14.26 -6.23
CA MET A 118 -25.32 15.25 -6.93
C MET A 118 -25.90 16.32 -5.98
N THR A 119 -25.44 16.36 -4.73
CA THR A 119 -25.94 17.23 -3.66
C THR A 119 -24.81 18.05 -3.06
N GLU A 120 -25.03 19.35 -2.85
CA GLU A 120 -24.03 20.21 -2.23
C GLU A 120 -23.78 19.84 -0.75
N PRO A 121 -22.50 19.85 -0.29
CA PRO A 121 -21.29 20.10 -1.08
C PRO A 121 -20.98 18.90 -2.00
N TYR A 122 -20.73 19.17 -3.30
CA TYR A 122 -20.39 18.14 -4.28
C TYR A 122 -19.13 17.41 -3.81
N LYS A 123 -19.27 16.20 -3.29
CA LYS A 123 -18.14 15.32 -2.97
C LYS A 123 -17.90 14.41 -4.15
N SER A 124 -16.65 14.07 -4.39
CA SER A 124 -16.31 13.08 -5.40
C SER A 124 -15.48 11.96 -4.83
N THR A 125 -15.69 10.76 -5.34
CA THR A 125 -14.85 9.61 -5.05
C THR A 125 -14.14 9.19 -6.33
N VAL A 126 -12.82 9.14 -6.26
CA VAL A 126 -11.98 8.61 -7.33
C VAL A 126 -11.84 7.12 -7.14
N TYR A 127 -12.14 6.38 -8.19
CA TYR A 127 -11.93 4.95 -8.28
C TYR A 127 -10.86 4.66 -9.33
N VAL A 128 -10.05 3.65 -9.05
CA VAL A 128 -9.10 3.08 -10.00
C VAL A 128 -9.47 1.63 -10.26
N SER A 129 -9.31 1.20 -11.51
CA SER A 129 -9.50 -0.19 -11.89
C SER A 129 -8.25 -0.77 -12.52
N ILE A 130 -7.86 -1.95 -12.03
CA ILE A 130 -6.62 -2.66 -12.34
C ILE A 130 -6.97 -4.15 -12.37
N GLU A 131 -6.61 -4.88 -13.43
CA GLU A 131 -6.79 -6.35 -13.54
C GLU A 131 -8.16 -6.90 -13.08
N ASN A 132 -9.24 -6.13 -13.31
CA ASN A 132 -10.64 -6.41 -12.91
C ASN A 132 -11.02 -6.11 -11.46
N GLU A 133 -10.12 -5.55 -10.66
CA GLU A 133 -10.47 -4.99 -9.37
C GLU A 133 -10.92 -3.53 -9.51
N PHE A 134 -11.85 -3.12 -8.64
CA PHE A 134 -12.32 -1.74 -8.54
C PHE A 134 -12.00 -1.23 -7.14
N ILE A 135 -11.09 -0.26 -7.05
CA ILE A 135 -10.49 0.20 -5.81
C ILE A 135 -10.88 1.64 -5.60
N ARG A 136 -11.46 1.93 -4.43
CA ARG A 136 -11.67 3.32 -3.99
C ARG A 136 -10.31 3.93 -3.68
N PHE A 137 -9.87 4.87 -4.50
CA PHE A 137 -8.54 5.45 -4.43
C PHE A 137 -8.48 6.64 -3.46
N CYS A 138 -9.35 7.63 -3.64
CA CYS A 138 -9.44 8.76 -2.72
C CYS A 138 -10.85 9.38 -2.72
N ASN A 139 -11.18 10.06 -1.62
CA ASN A 139 -12.33 10.93 -1.52
C ASN A 139 -11.87 12.38 -1.65
N ILE A 140 -12.66 13.18 -2.37
CA ILE A 140 -12.46 14.58 -2.63
C ILE A 140 -13.63 15.32 -2.01
N ASN A 141 -13.35 16.17 -1.04
CA ASN A 141 -14.38 16.91 -0.32
C ASN A 141 -14.92 18.09 -1.13
N ASN A 142 -14.08 18.70 -1.96
CA ASN A 142 -14.46 19.79 -2.86
C ASN A 142 -13.68 19.71 -4.18
N PRO A 143 -14.27 19.15 -5.25
CA PRO A 143 -13.65 19.00 -6.56
C PRO A 143 -13.22 20.33 -7.23
N GLN A 144 -13.84 21.46 -6.86
CA GLN A 144 -13.46 22.78 -7.36
C GLN A 144 -12.20 23.32 -6.67
N LYS A 145 -11.96 22.90 -5.42
CA LYS A 145 -10.85 23.38 -4.59
C LYS A 145 -10.26 22.22 -3.78
N LEU A 146 -9.43 21.43 -4.47
CA LEU A 146 -8.68 20.33 -3.87
C LEU A 146 -7.76 20.85 -2.76
N ASN A 147 -7.71 20.13 -1.63
CA ASN A 147 -6.75 20.41 -0.56
C ASN A 147 -5.37 19.79 -0.85
N GLU A 148 -4.37 20.12 -0.01
CA GLU A 148 -2.99 19.65 -0.18
C GLU A 148 -2.88 18.12 -0.16
N MET A 149 -3.58 17.44 0.75
CA MET A 149 -3.56 15.97 0.83
C MET A 149 -4.22 15.32 -0.38
N GLU A 150 -5.32 15.89 -0.88
CA GLU A 150 -6.00 15.42 -2.09
C GLU A 150 -5.09 15.60 -3.32
N LEU A 151 -4.46 16.75 -3.47
CA LEU A 151 -3.47 17.01 -4.53
C LEU A 151 -2.29 16.04 -4.45
N TYR A 152 -1.77 15.83 -3.25
CA TYR A 152 -0.64 14.94 -3.00
C TYR A 152 -0.97 13.49 -3.39
N ILE A 153 -2.11 12.95 -2.95
CA ILE A 153 -2.53 11.59 -3.32
C ILE A 153 -2.81 11.49 -4.82
N LEU A 154 -3.48 12.48 -5.43
CA LEU A 154 -3.79 12.48 -6.85
C LEU A 154 -2.55 12.61 -7.74
N SER A 155 -1.43 13.12 -7.21
CA SER A 155 -0.18 13.30 -7.96
C SER A 155 0.39 11.99 -8.52
N VAL A 156 0.03 10.84 -7.93
CA VAL A 156 0.46 9.52 -8.42
C VAL A 156 -0.19 9.14 -9.77
N ILE A 157 -1.20 9.88 -10.21
CA ILE A 157 -1.79 9.75 -11.55
C ILE A 157 -1.62 11.10 -12.26
N PRO A 158 -0.54 11.28 -13.06
CA PRO A 158 -0.20 12.56 -13.65
C PRO A 158 -1.37 13.21 -14.41
N GLY A 159 -1.63 14.48 -14.11
CA GLY A 159 -2.69 15.30 -14.72
C GLY A 159 -4.13 14.96 -14.28
N LEU A 160 -4.34 14.07 -13.30
CA LEU A 160 -5.67 13.74 -12.82
C LEU A 160 -6.34 14.90 -12.07
N SER A 161 -5.62 15.60 -11.19
CA SER A 161 -6.12 16.76 -10.46
C SER A 161 -6.65 17.85 -11.40
N ASP A 162 -5.89 18.18 -12.44
CA ASP A 162 -6.26 19.19 -13.44
C ASP A 162 -7.51 18.78 -14.22
N LYS A 163 -7.61 17.50 -14.58
CA LYS A 163 -8.80 16.95 -15.26
C LYS A 163 -10.03 17.06 -14.37
N ILE A 164 -9.91 16.70 -13.09
CA ILE A 164 -11.02 16.80 -12.14
C ILE A 164 -11.45 18.27 -12.02
N GLN A 165 -10.55 19.19 -11.73
CA GLN A 165 -10.91 20.61 -11.59
C GLN A 165 -11.54 21.20 -12.85
N LYS A 166 -11.11 20.80 -14.05
CA LYS A 166 -11.73 21.23 -15.32
C LYS A 166 -13.19 20.78 -15.50
N ILE A 167 -13.59 19.66 -14.90
CA ILE A 167 -14.98 19.18 -14.97
C ILE A 167 -15.93 20.09 -14.17
N TYR A 168 -15.43 20.76 -13.12
CA TYR A 168 -16.24 21.58 -12.21
C TYR A 168 -15.97 23.09 -12.31
N LYS A 169 -15.19 23.52 -13.31
CA LYS A 169 -15.07 24.92 -13.71
C LYS A 169 -16.25 25.33 -14.57
#